data_AF-A0A817VG28-F1
#
_entry.id   AF-A0A817VG28-F1
#
_cell.length_a   1.000
_cell.length_b   1.000
_cell.length_c   1.000
_cell.angle_alpha   90.00
_cell.angle_beta   90.00
_cell.angle_gamma   90.00
#
_symmetry.space_group_name_H-M   'P 1'
#
loop_
_entity.id
_entity.type
_entity.pdbx_description
1 polymer ?
#
loop_
_entity_poly.entity_id
_entity_poly.type
_entity_poly.pdbx_seq_one_letter_code
_entity_poly.pdbx_strand_id
1 'polypeptide(L)'
;MTKRGFLSENEYKQATPGGSLCVRLYGLPKVHKIGIPLRPIISSIGSYNYRLVKLLAAKLQPLRKNKYILKDTFDFVESIKKLNRTSLKYRMVSFHVTGLFTKVPLSYTINLILDKMYEPEHICPKFIKVKSDWYSKCLDRNYMKTLLDIATFDTHFSFNNLYYQQHNGVTMRSPLAPVLSDIFMIHLENKLIDKLKKAGVLWYKKYVDDTFVIIRKAKINNIKKILNSVHKDIKFTSVQEQSNELPFLDVLVRRNNKMLETSVYIKPTYTSLLLKWSSFVPKRYEISAISCMVYRAIHISSPFTIMHKEFDFIQDITKLNGYPKNFVECQIRHTLNRYIAKQNMLNTDNETKQSEQKHDNKETHIDRIVFNVPYAEKATRQFSKEINKLAKKKRSERIAKSKRLQIYYGESDNNTDEEEVPQITTTSAIQQHIASTKHKIDWNNWLILDNDNHSYGLLVKGSLAITENSPSLNRTTRSIPLLVYPEGIRKRSIQNNTTSQDSK
;
A
#
# COMPACT_ATOMS: atom_id res chain seq x y z
N MET A 1 -23.25 18.16 11.18
CA MET A 1 -22.58 16.85 11.26
C MET A 1 -21.69 16.77 12.51
N THR A 2 -20.51 17.38 12.55
CA THR A 2 -19.55 17.27 13.69
C THR A 2 -20.15 17.62 15.07
N LYS A 3 -20.85 18.77 15.20
CA LYS A 3 -21.56 19.17 16.45
C LYS A 3 -22.67 18.19 16.92
N ARG A 4 -23.00 17.17 16.12
CA ARG A 4 -23.98 16.10 16.43
C ARG A 4 -23.35 14.70 16.43
N GLY A 5 -22.02 14.58 16.51
CA GLY A 5 -21.31 13.30 16.66
C GLY A 5 -21.08 12.48 15.37
N PHE A 6 -21.81 12.76 14.28
CA PHE A 6 -21.75 11.96 13.04
C PHE A 6 -20.37 11.88 12.35
N LEU A 7 -19.54 12.91 12.50
CA LEU A 7 -18.14 12.92 12.09
C LEU A 7 -17.28 13.25 13.30
N SER A 8 -16.19 12.50 13.49
CA SER A 8 -15.16 12.91 14.44
C SER A 8 -14.45 14.19 13.99
N GLU A 9 -13.78 14.89 14.89
CA GLU A 9 -13.06 16.12 14.55
C GLU A 9 -11.94 15.88 13.52
N ASN A 10 -11.27 14.73 13.59
CA ASN A 10 -10.27 14.30 12.62
C ASN A 10 -10.89 14.06 11.24
N GLU A 11 -12.02 13.35 11.17
CA GLU A 11 -12.75 13.12 9.91
C GLU A 11 -13.30 14.42 9.32
N TYR A 12 -13.76 15.35 10.16
CA TYR A 12 -14.12 16.70 9.72
C TYR A 12 -12.92 17.41 9.10
N LYS A 13 -11.78 17.51 9.80
CA LYS A 13 -10.54 18.13 9.29
C LYS A 13 -10.04 17.47 7.98
N GLN A 14 -10.22 16.16 7.84
CA GLN A 14 -9.92 15.44 6.60
C GLN A 14 -10.92 15.75 5.48
N ALA A 15 -12.22 15.83 5.76
CA ALA A 15 -13.25 16.13 4.77
C ALA A 15 -13.33 17.60 4.36
N THR A 16 -12.82 18.53 5.19
CA THR A 16 -12.86 19.98 4.94
C THR A 16 -12.40 20.29 3.51
N PRO A 17 -13.18 21.05 2.73
CA PRO A 17 -12.82 21.40 1.37
C PRO A 17 -11.41 21.98 1.26
N GLY A 18 -10.68 21.59 0.22
CA GLY A 18 -9.29 22.00 0.06
C GLY A 18 -8.86 22.02 -1.39
N GLY A 19 -8.26 23.14 -1.79
CA GLY A 19 -7.91 23.44 -3.18
C GLY A 19 -9.05 24.14 -3.94
N SER A 20 -8.65 24.97 -4.89
CA SER A 20 -9.52 25.78 -5.75
C SER A 20 -9.50 25.34 -7.22
N LEU A 21 -8.86 24.20 -7.52
CA LEU A 21 -8.65 23.78 -8.90
C LEU A 21 -9.98 23.32 -9.52
N CYS A 22 -10.42 24.05 -10.55
CA CYS A 22 -11.51 23.59 -11.41
C CYS A 22 -11.11 22.28 -12.08
N VAL A 23 -11.92 21.25 -11.89
CA VAL A 23 -11.74 19.93 -12.48
C VAL A 23 -11.76 20.05 -14.01
N ARG A 24 -10.87 19.33 -14.70
CA ARG A 24 -10.80 19.32 -16.17
C ARG A 24 -11.11 17.93 -16.72
N LEU A 25 -11.90 17.88 -17.79
CA LEU A 25 -12.10 16.70 -18.63
C LEU A 25 -11.02 16.65 -19.71
N TYR A 26 -10.44 15.48 -19.94
CA TYR A 26 -9.52 15.24 -21.05
C TYR A 26 -9.60 13.78 -21.55
N GLY A 27 -9.15 13.54 -22.78
CA GLY A 27 -9.17 12.22 -23.41
C GLY A 27 -7.82 11.49 -23.32
N LEU A 28 -7.83 10.19 -23.02
CA LEU A 28 -6.68 9.29 -23.21
C LEU A 28 -6.93 8.32 -24.38
N PRO A 29 -6.05 8.22 -25.39
CA PRO A 29 -6.26 7.36 -26.55
C PRO A 29 -6.20 5.86 -26.18
N LYS A 30 -7.16 5.07 -26.64
CA LYS A 30 -7.14 3.61 -26.52
C LYS A 30 -6.44 2.98 -27.74
N VAL A 31 -5.11 3.11 -27.79
CA VAL A 31 -4.24 2.64 -28.90
C VAL A 31 -4.38 1.16 -29.28
N HIS A 32 -4.97 0.33 -28.41
CA HIS A 32 -5.24 -1.09 -28.63
C HIS A 32 -6.64 -1.38 -29.21
N LYS A 33 -7.36 -0.36 -29.70
CA LYS A 33 -8.68 -0.51 -30.32
C LYS A 33 -8.72 0.18 -31.68
N ILE A 34 -9.43 -0.44 -32.62
CA ILE A 34 -9.71 0.11 -33.96
C ILE A 34 -10.31 1.52 -33.81
N GLY A 35 -9.82 2.48 -34.60
CA GLY A 35 -10.23 3.89 -34.55
C GLY A 35 -9.69 4.68 -33.34
N ILE A 36 -8.83 4.10 -32.50
CA ILE A 36 -8.16 4.74 -31.34
C ILE A 36 -9.10 5.63 -30.50
N PRO A 37 -10.27 5.13 -30.06
CA PRO A 37 -11.26 5.95 -29.36
C PRO A 37 -10.72 6.49 -28.04
N LEU A 38 -11.03 7.76 -27.75
CA LEU A 38 -10.65 8.41 -26.51
C LEU A 38 -11.39 7.81 -25.29
N ARG A 39 -10.68 7.69 -24.16
CA ARG A 39 -11.25 7.46 -22.84
C ARG A 39 -11.39 8.82 -22.14
N PRO A 40 -12.61 9.31 -21.86
CA PRO A 40 -12.78 10.51 -21.04
C PRO A 40 -12.27 10.26 -19.61
N ILE A 41 -11.44 11.16 -19.08
CA ILE A 41 -10.90 11.14 -17.73
C ILE A 41 -11.12 12.51 -17.08
N ILE A 42 -11.51 12.51 -15.82
CA ILE A 42 -11.82 13.71 -15.04
C ILE A 42 -10.74 13.85 -13.96
N SER A 43 -9.95 14.93 -14.00
CA SER A 43 -8.85 15.13 -13.04
C SER A 43 -9.32 15.90 -11.80
N SER A 44 -9.83 15.19 -10.79
CA SER A 44 -10.34 15.77 -9.55
C SER A 44 -9.28 16.06 -8.48
N ILE A 45 -8.00 15.81 -8.73
CA ILE A 45 -6.94 16.07 -7.75
C ILE A 45 -6.83 17.59 -7.52
N GLY A 46 -7.04 18.04 -6.29
CA GLY A 46 -7.01 19.46 -5.92
C GLY A 46 -8.34 20.20 -6.06
N SER A 47 -9.43 19.50 -6.39
CA SER A 47 -10.78 20.06 -6.34
C SER A 47 -11.33 20.10 -4.91
N TYR A 48 -12.26 21.02 -4.67
CA TYR A 48 -12.83 21.28 -3.34
C TYR A 48 -13.34 20.02 -2.63
N ASN A 49 -14.05 19.12 -3.32
CA ASN A 49 -14.62 17.90 -2.74
C ASN A 49 -13.67 16.68 -2.72
N TYR A 50 -12.47 16.77 -3.30
CA TYR A 50 -11.55 15.62 -3.44
C TYR A 50 -11.19 14.94 -2.11
N ARG A 51 -11.08 15.73 -1.03
CA ARG A 51 -10.76 15.19 0.29
C ARG A 51 -11.94 14.45 0.94
N LEU A 52 -13.16 14.99 0.83
CA LEU A 52 -14.40 14.30 1.21
C LEU A 52 -14.55 12.98 0.44
N VAL A 53 -14.33 13.00 -0.88
CA VAL A 53 -14.38 11.81 -1.75
C VAL A 53 -13.41 10.72 -1.26
N LYS A 54 -12.19 11.09 -0.82
CA LYS A 54 -11.24 10.15 -0.20
C LYS A 54 -11.74 9.58 1.13
N LEU A 55 -12.29 10.41 2.03
CA LEU A 55 -12.81 9.95 3.32
C LEU A 55 -13.96 8.95 3.12
N LEU A 56 -14.92 9.28 2.26
CA LEU A 56 -16.04 8.38 1.94
C LEU A 56 -15.55 7.09 1.28
N ALA A 57 -14.60 7.18 0.34
CA ALA A 57 -14.00 6.00 -0.26
C ALA A 57 -13.32 5.10 0.78
N ALA A 58 -12.73 5.65 1.85
CA ALA A 58 -12.19 4.86 2.96
C ALA A 58 -13.30 4.24 3.83
N LYS A 59 -14.26 5.03 4.32
CA LYS A 59 -15.40 4.57 5.14
C LYS A 59 -16.21 3.45 4.47
N LEU A 60 -16.34 3.47 3.14
CA LEU A 60 -17.15 2.52 2.37
C LEU A 60 -16.40 1.27 1.90
N GLN A 61 -15.07 1.14 2.10
CA GLN A 61 -14.34 -0.08 1.72
C GLN A 61 -14.94 -1.39 2.26
N PRO A 62 -15.46 -1.48 3.51
CA PRO A 62 -16.03 -2.72 4.03
C PRO A 62 -17.18 -3.28 3.18
N LEU A 63 -17.98 -2.41 2.56
CA LEU A 63 -19.15 -2.79 1.75
C LEU A 63 -18.79 -3.45 0.42
N ARG A 64 -17.52 -3.34 -0.03
CA ARG A 64 -17.01 -3.98 -1.27
C ARG A 64 -16.59 -5.43 -1.08
N LYS A 65 -16.51 -5.94 0.16
CA LYS A 65 -15.98 -7.29 0.42
C LYS A 65 -16.92 -8.35 -0.14
N ASN A 66 -16.48 -9.07 -1.18
CA ASN A 66 -17.18 -10.21 -1.77
C ASN A 66 -16.18 -11.29 -2.22
N LYS A 67 -16.50 -12.57 -2.00
CA LYS A 67 -15.66 -13.73 -2.38
C LYS A 67 -15.41 -13.86 -3.89
N TYR A 68 -16.26 -13.24 -4.71
CA TYR A 68 -16.11 -13.21 -6.17
C TYR A 68 -15.16 -12.12 -6.68
N ILE A 69 -14.85 -11.10 -5.88
CA ILE A 69 -13.95 -10.02 -6.29
C ILE A 69 -12.49 -10.47 -6.12
N LEU A 70 -11.67 -10.09 -7.09
CA LEU A 70 -10.22 -10.23 -7.10
C LEU A 70 -9.58 -8.92 -6.64
N LYS A 71 -8.51 -8.99 -5.85
CA LYS A 71 -7.73 -7.82 -5.42
C LYS A 71 -6.79 -7.32 -6.52
N ASP A 72 -6.17 -8.25 -7.24
CA ASP A 72 -5.15 -8.01 -8.26
C ASP A 72 -4.91 -9.28 -9.12
N THR A 73 -3.95 -9.17 -10.03
CA THR A 73 -3.47 -10.26 -10.89
C THR A 73 -2.92 -11.48 -10.13
N PHE A 74 -2.31 -11.28 -8.96
CA PHE A 74 -1.68 -12.37 -8.20
C PHE A 74 -2.71 -13.17 -7.42
N ASP A 75 -3.71 -12.50 -6.82
CA ASP A 75 -4.90 -13.13 -6.22
C ASP A 75 -5.68 -13.97 -7.26
N PHE A 76 -5.72 -13.51 -8.52
CA PHE A 76 -6.28 -14.30 -9.63
C PHE A 76 -5.46 -15.57 -9.92
N VAL A 77 -4.13 -15.45 -10.05
CA VAL A 77 -3.25 -16.59 -10.32
C VAL A 77 -3.29 -17.60 -9.16
N GLU A 78 -3.27 -17.15 -7.92
CA GLU A 78 -3.42 -18.02 -6.74
C GLU A 78 -4.80 -18.70 -6.71
N SER A 79 -5.87 -17.95 -7.03
CA SER A 79 -7.23 -18.50 -7.12
C SER A 79 -7.38 -19.51 -8.26
N ILE A 80 -6.62 -19.39 -9.37
CA ILE A 80 -6.58 -20.39 -10.45
C ILE A 80 -5.73 -21.61 -10.08
N LYS A 81 -4.56 -21.43 -9.46
CA LYS A 81 -3.69 -22.54 -9.04
C LYS A 81 -4.39 -23.50 -8.06
N LYS A 82 -5.36 -22.99 -7.28
CA LYS A 82 -6.23 -23.80 -6.39
C LYS A 82 -7.32 -24.60 -7.11
N LEU A 83 -7.50 -24.45 -8.42
CA LEU A 83 -8.52 -25.17 -9.20
C LEU A 83 -8.01 -26.50 -9.75
N ASN A 84 -8.02 -27.54 -8.91
CA ASN A 84 -7.88 -28.93 -9.35
C ASN A 84 -9.12 -29.37 -10.14
N ARG A 85 -9.17 -29.02 -11.43
CA ARG A 85 -10.25 -29.38 -12.37
C ARG A 85 -9.69 -30.06 -13.63
N THR A 86 -9.21 -31.29 -13.41
CA THR A 86 -8.71 -32.29 -14.37
C THR A 86 -9.77 -32.82 -15.35
N SER A 87 -10.56 -31.95 -16.01
CA SER A 87 -11.59 -32.39 -16.96
C SER A 87 -11.68 -31.55 -18.23
N LEU A 88 -11.58 -32.23 -19.36
CA LEU A 88 -11.81 -31.76 -20.74
C LEU A 88 -13.24 -31.19 -20.99
N LYS A 89 -14.13 -31.21 -19.99
CA LYS A 89 -15.55 -30.84 -20.11
C LYS A 89 -15.84 -29.37 -19.74
N TYR A 90 -14.81 -28.57 -19.49
CA TYR A 90 -14.90 -27.16 -19.09
C TYR A 90 -14.32 -26.21 -20.14
N ARG A 91 -14.95 -25.04 -20.30
CA ARG A 91 -14.45 -23.94 -21.15
C ARG A 91 -14.25 -22.68 -20.32
N MET A 92 -13.27 -21.87 -20.70
CA MET A 92 -13.01 -20.55 -20.13
C MET A 92 -13.69 -19.47 -20.98
N VAL A 93 -14.30 -18.48 -20.31
CA VAL A 93 -14.95 -17.33 -20.94
C VAL A 93 -14.67 -16.08 -20.10
N SER A 94 -14.28 -15.00 -20.78
CA SER A 94 -14.20 -13.67 -20.17
C SER A 94 -15.46 -12.87 -20.52
N PHE A 95 -16.02 -12.15 -19.56
CA PHE A 95 -17.10 -11.19 -19.78
C PHE A 95 -16.64 -9.79 -19.35
N HIS A 96 -16.96 -8.78 -20.14
CA HIS A 96 -16.56 -7.39 -19.91
C HIS A 96 -17.78 -6.47 -19.87
N VAL A 97 -17.88 -5.60 -18.86
CA VAL A 97 -18.96 -4.61 -18.76
C VAL A 97 -18.62 -3.37 -19.57
N THR A 98 -19.44 -3.09 -20.60
CA THR A 98 -19.21 -1.98 -21.53
C THR A 98 -19.33 -0.63 -20.83
N GLY A 99 -18.20 -0.02 -20.48
CA GLY A 99 -18.14 1.33 -19.91
C GLY A 99 -18.67 1.42 -18.47
N LEU A 100 -18.40 0.41 -17.64
CA LEU A 100 -18.93 0.26 -16.27
C LEU A 100 -19.18 1.58 -15.53
N PHE A 101 -18.15 2.39 -15.27
CA PHE A 101 -18.28 3.61 -14.46
C PHE A 101 -19.34 4.59 -14.98
N THR A 102 -19.44 4.82 -16.29
CA THR A 102 -20.43 5.72 -16.88
C THR A 102 -21.84 5.11 -16.98
N LYS A 103 -22.00 3.85 -16.57
CA LYS A 103 -23.27 3.10 -16.59
C LYS A 103 -23.76 2.65 -15.21
N VAL A 104 -23.03 2.97 -14.13
CA VAL A 104 -23.51 2.78 -12.75
C VAL A 104 -24.66 3.76 -12.48
N PRO A 105 -25.89 3.30 -12.15
CA PRO A 105 -27.00 4.18 -11.82
C PRO A 105 -26.76 4.82 -10.45
N LEU A 106 -26.40 6.10 -10.43
CA LEU A 106 -25.81 6.73 -9.26
C LEU A 106 -26.79 6.84 -8.08
N SER A 107 -28.01 7.36 -8.29
CA SER A 107 -29.03 7.49 -7.24
C SER A 107 -29.41 6.13 -6.64
N TYR A 108 -29.56 5.10 -7.49
CA TYR A 108 -29.84 3.75 -7.04
C TYR A 108 -28.69 3.17 -6.21
N THR A 109 -27.44 3.41 -6.63
CA THR A 109 -26.24 2.96 -5.91
C THR A 109 -26.10 3.64 -4.55
N ILE A 110 -26.41 4.94 -4.45
CA ILE A 110 -26.43 5.68 -3.19
C ILE A 110 -27.49 5.09 -2.25
N ASN A 111 -28.71 4.85 -2.74
CA ASN A 111 -29.75 4.19 -1.92
C ASN A 111 -29.30 2.80 -1.44
N LEU A 112 -28.72 1.96 -2.31
CA LEU A 112 -28.16 0.67 -1.91
C LEU A 112 -27.08 0.76 -0.82
N ILE A 113 -26.28 1.83 -0.81
CA ILE A 113 -25.28 2.08 0.24
C ILE A 113 -25.96 2.44 1.54
N LEU A 114 -26.94 3.35 1.50
CA LEU A 114 -27.71 3.76 2.66
C LEU A 114 -28.45 2.58 3.28
N ASP A 115 -29.10 1.74 2.47
CA ASP A 115 -29.85 0.56 2.94
C ASP A 115 -28.92 -0.52 3.52
N LYS A 116 -27.69 -0.64 3.00
CA LYS A 116 -26.64 -1.52 3.55
C LYS A 116 -26.04 -1.01 4.87
N MET A 117 -26.09 0.29 5.13
CA MET A 117 -25.50 0.91 6.32
C MET A 117 -26.51 1.19 7.44
N TYR A 118 -27.78 1.43 7.07
CA TYR A 118 -28.81 1.97 7.96
C TYR A 118 -30.17 1.26 7.82
N GLU A 119 -30.21 0.09 7.18
CA GLU A 119 -31.41 -0.71 6.86
C GLU A 119 -32.31 -0.09 5.74
N PRO A 120 -33.10 -0.90 5.00
CA PRO A 120 -33.94 -0.41 3.91
C PRO A 120 -35.11 0.45 4.37
N GLU A 121 -35.47 1.45 3.56
CA GLU A 121 -36.74 2.21 3.63
C GLU A 121 -37.22 2.64 5.04
N HIS A 122 -36.38 3.38 5.76
CA HIS A 122 -36.81 4.03 6.99
C HIS A 122 -37.84 5.16 6.75
N ILE A 123 -39.12 4.90 7.06
CA ILE A 123 -40.16 5.93 7.14
C ILE A 123 -40.06 6.62 8.50
N CYS A 124 -39.36 7.74 8.54
CA CYS A 124 -39.19 8.58 9.72
C CYS A 124 -40.57 9.22 10.07
N PRO A 125 -41.22 8.87 11.20
CA PRO A 125 -42.55 9.40 11.51
C PRO A 125 -42.46 10.89 11.79
N LYS A 126 -43.16 11.72 11.00
CA LYS A 126 -43.00 13.18 10.97
C LYS A 126 -43.25 13.91 12.30
N PHE A 127 -43.72 13.21 13.34
CA PHE A 127 -44.21 13.79 14.59
C PHE A 127 -43.65 13.14 15.88
N ILE A 128 -42.62 12.29 15.82
CA ILE A 128 -41.97 11.79 17.04
C ILE A 128 -40.99 12.83 17.59
N LYS A 129 -41.38 13.50 18.68
CA LYS A 129 -40.51 14.41 19.46
C LYS A 129 -39.51 13.69 20.39
N VAL A 130 -39.60 12.36 20.50
CA VAL A 130 -38.76 11.55 21.41
C VAL A 130 -37.43 11.21 20.74
N LYS A 131 -36.33 11.45 21.45
CA LYS A 131 -34.99 10.99 21.03
C LYS A 131 -34.90 9.46 21.22
N SER A 132 -35.25 8.70 20.19
CA SER A 132 -34.93 7.27 20.10
C SER A 132 -33.72 7.03 19.20
N ASP A 133 -33.09 5.86 19.32
CA ASP A 133 -31.97 5.46 18.44
C ASP A 133 -32.35 5.49 16.96
N TRP A 134 -33.62 5.21 16.64
CA TRP A 134 -34.17 5.34 15.28
C TRP A 134 -34.09 6.76 14.73
N TYR A 135 -34.32 7.80 15.55
CA TYR A 135 -34.17 9.18 15.13
C TYR A 135 -32.69 9.51 14.79
N SER A 136 -31.74 8.97 15.57
CA SER A 136 -30.31 9.11 15.24
C SER A 136 -29.95 8.39 13.94
N LYS A 137 -30.36 7.12 13.77
CA LYS A 137 -30.16 6.37 12.51
C LYS A 137 -30.77 7.10 11.30
N CYS A 138 -31.98 7.65 11.41
CA CYS A 138 -32.63 8.45 10.37
C CYS A 138 -31.80 9.70 10.00
N LEU A 139 -31.31 10.43 11.01
CA LEU A 139 -30.49 11.61 10.81
C LEU A 139 -29.13 11.27 10.17
N ASP A 140 -28.48 10.20 10.61
CA ASP A 140 -27.19 9.74 10.10
C ASP A 140 -27.29 9.21 8.66
N ARG A 141 -28.38 8.50 8.33
CA ARG A 141 -28.70 8.09 6.95
C ARG A 141 -28.84 9.31 6.03
N ASN A 142 -29.54 10.35 6.50
CA ASN A 142 -29.66 11.61 5.75
C ASN A 142 -28.32 12.34 5.60
N TYR A 143 -27.49 12.39 6.65
CA TYR A 143 -26.15 12.98 6.56
C TYR A 143 -25.23 12.22 5.61
N MET A 144 -25.23 10.89 5.64
CA MET A 144 -24.49 10.07 4.68
C MET A 144 -24.97 10.33 3.26
N LYS A 145 -26.30 10.43 3.04
CA LYS A 145 -26.86 10.78 1.72
C LYS A 145 -26.34 12.13 1.23
N THR A 146 -26.43 13.19 2.04
CA THR A 146 -25.92 14.52 1.66
C THR A 146 -24.43 14.50 1.32
N LEU A 147 -23.60 13.80 2.11
CA LEU A 147 -22.17 13.68 1.80
C LEU A 147 -21.91 12.91 0.51
N LEU A 148 -22.69 11.86 0.21
CA LEU A 148 -22.60 11.11 -1.03
C LEU A 148 -23.02 11.93 -2.24
N ASP A 149 -24.11 12.70 -2.14
CA ASP A 149 -24.60 13.57 -3.20
C ASP A 149 -23.52 14.63 -3.56
N ILE A 150 -22.97 15.33 -2.56
CA ILE A 150 -21.88 16.33 -2.73
C ILE A 150 -20.60 15.71 -3.31
N ALA A 151 -20.30 14.46 -2.95
CA ALA A 151 -19.12 13.74 -3.42
C ALA A 151 -19.29 13.12 -4.81
N THR A 152 -20.50 13.19 -5.41
CA THR A 152 -20.81 12.53 -6.68
C THR A 152 -21.55 13.45 -7.65
N PHE A 153 -22.84 13.75 -7.44
CA PHE A 153 -23.66 14.59 -8.32
C PHE A 153 -23.11 16.01 -8.46
N ASP A 154 -22.63 16.63 -7.39
CA ASP A 154 -22.13 18.02 -7.43
C ASP A 154 -20.73 18.15 -8.06
N THR A 155 -20.22 17.10 -8.71
CA THR A 155 -18.91 17.14 -9.39
C THR A 155 -19.01 17.85 -10.74
N HIS A 156 -18.70 19.15 -10.72
CA HIS A 156 -18.58 19.99 -11.90
C HIS A 156 -17.18 19.87 -12.53
N PHE A 157 -17.09 19.94 -13.86
CA PHE A 157 -15.82 19.95 -14.60
C PHE A 157 -15.90 20.86 -15.84
N SER A 158 -14.73 21.35 -16.26
CA SER A 158 -14.56 22.19 -17.45
C SER A 158 -14.09 21.38 -18.66
N PHE A 159 -14.59 21.75 -19.83
CA PHE A 159 -14.15 21.27 -21.14
C PHE A 159 -14.41 22.37 -22.19
N ASN A 160 -13.44 22.68 -23.05
CA ASN A 160 -13.53 23.78 -24.04
C ASN A 160 -14.10 25.09 -23.47
N ASN A 161 -13.61 25.50 -22.29
CA ASN A 161 -14.04 26.68 -21.52
C ASN A 161 -15.52 26.71 -21.09
N LEU A 162 -16.27 25.62 -21.27
CA LEU A 162 -17.62 25.43 -20.78
C LEU A 162 -17.64 24.52 -19.54
N TYR A 163 -18.61 24.73 -18.66
CA TYR A 163 -18.81 23.95 -17.44
C TYR A 163 -19.90 22.89 -17.64
N TYR A 164 -19.65 21.70 -17.12
CA TYR A 164 -20.53 20.53 -17.22
C TYR A 164 -20.65 19.83 -15.86
N GLN A 165 -21.80 19.18 -15.64
CA GLN A 165 -22.07 18.35 -14.48
C GLN A 165 -22.38 16.92 -14.95
N GLN A 166 -21.87 15.90 -14.24
CA GLN A 166 -22.19 14.51 -14.56
C GLN A 166 -23.50 14.08 -13.86
N HIS A 167 -24.62 14.07 -14.58
CA HIS A 167 -25.93 13.70 -14.02
C HIS A 167 -26.07 12.20 -13.64
N ASN A 168 -25.30 11.29 -14.25
CA ASN A 168 -25.37 9.85 -13.94
C ASN A 168 -24.07 9.12 -14.32
N GLY A 169 -23.86 7.92 -13.76
CA GLY A 169 -22.54 7.27 -13.74
C GLY A 169 -21.62 7.91 -12.71
N VAL A 170 -20.44 7.33 -12.54
CA VAL A 170 -19.37 7.89 -11.69
C VAL A 170 -18.24 8.42 -12.55
N THR A 171 -17.65 9.54 -12.12
CA THR A 171 -16.50 10.18 -12.75
C THR A 171 -15.28 9.24 -12.74
N MET A 172 -14.75 8.91 -13.92
CA MET A 172 -13.53 8.09 -14.01
C MET A 172 -12.36 8.85 -13.35
N ARG A 173 -11.56 8.12 -12.55
CA ARG A 173 -10.47 8.64 -11.68
C ARG A 173 -10.92 9.24 -10.34
N SER A 174 -12.22 9.30 -10.02
CA SER A 174 -12.66 9.55 -8.64
C SER A 174 -12.27 8.38 -7.71
N PRO A 175 -11.72 8.64 -6.50
CA PRO A 175 -11.49 7.61 -5.49
C PRO A 175 -12.75 6.80 -5.10
N LEU A 176 -13.94 7.37 -5.26
CA LEU A 176 -15.21 6.66 -5.04
C LEU A 176 -15.61 5.74 -6.20
N ALA A 177 -15.09 5.94 -7.44
CA ALA A 177 -15.57 5.22 -8.61
C ALA A 177 -15.47 3.68 -8.48
N PRO A 178 -14.34 3.09 -8.06
CA PRO A 178 -14.24 1.63 -7.83
C PRO A 178 -15.14 1.14 -6.68
N VAL A 179 -15.39 1.99 -5.70
CA VAL A 179 -16.19 1.65 -4.51
C VAL A 179 -17.66 1.54 -4.87
N LEU A 180 -18.19 2.57 -5.52
CA LEU A 180 -19.59 2.63 -5.97
C LEU A 180 -19.87 1.56 -7.03
N SER A 181 -18.96 1.36 -8.00
CA SER A 181 -19.12 0.32 -9.02
C SER A 181 -19.15 -1.08 -8.44
N ASP A 182 -18.27 -1.39 -7.48
CA ASP A 182 -18.26 -2.70 -6.84
C ASP A 182 -19.53 -2.94 -6.02
N ILE A 183 -19.96 -1.99 -5.19
CA ILE A 183 -21.16 -2.15 -4.36
C ILE A 183 -22.40 -2.42 -5.22
N PHE A 184 -22.56 -1.67 -6.32
CA PHE A 184 -23.62 -1.88 -7.29
C PHE A 184 -23.51 -3.24 -7.99
N MET A 185 -22.32 -3.60 -8.50
CA MET A 185 -22.12 -4.87 -9.20
C MET A 185 -22.28 -6.09 -8.28
N ILE A 186 -21.85 -6.02 -7.02
CA ILE A 186 -22.06 -7.06 -5.99
C ILE A 186 -23.55 -7.33 -5.80
N HIS A 187 -24.37 -6.28 -5.75
CA HIS A 187 -25.81 -6.41 -5.61
C HIS A 187 -26.45 -7.11 -6.82
N LEU A 188 -26.01 -6.78 -8.04
CA LEU A 188 -26.44 -7.49 -9.26
C LEU A 188 -25.97 -8.94 -9.27
N GLU A 189 -24.71 -9.21 -8.93
CA GLU A 189 -24.13 -10.55 -8.88
C GLU A 189 -24.87 -11.47 -7.89
N ASN A 190 -25.17 -10.97 -6.69
CA ASN A 190 -25.91 -11.73 -5.68
C ASN A 190 -27.31 -12.16 -6.17
N LYS A 191 -27.99 -11.34 -7.00
CA LYS A 191 -29.28 -11.69 -7.62
C LYS A 191 -29.16 -12.71 -8.77
N LEU A 192 -27.99 -12.81 -9.40
CA LEU A 192 -27.76 -13.67 -10.56
C LEU A 192 -27.06 -14.99 -10.24
N ILE A 193 -26.28 -15.06 -9.17
CA ILE A 193 -25.25 -16.10 -9.01
C ILE A 193 -25.83 -17.52 -9.03
N ASP A 194 -27.03 -17.74 -8.48
CA ASP A 194 -27.65 -19.06 -8.49
C ASP A 194 -28.29 -19.40 -9.85
N LYS A 195 -28.76 -18.40 -10.60
CA LYS A 195 -29.15 -18.56 -12.01
C LYS A 195 -27.93 -18.91 -12.87
N LEU A 196 -26.77 -18.29 -12.62
CA LEU A 196 -25.51 -18.56 -13.30
C LEU A 196 -25.00 -19.98 -13.00
N LYS A 197 -25.01 -20.42 -11.73
CA LYS A 197 -24.69 -21.80 -11.35
C LYS A 197 -25.60 -22.82 -12.05
N LYS A 198 -26.93 -22.60 -12.00
CA LYS A 198 -27.92 -23.45 -12.70
C LYS A 198 -27.68 -23.48 -14.22
N ALA A 199 -27.23 -22.37 -14.82
CA ALA A 199 -26.84 -22.29 -16.22
C ALA A 199 -25.48 -22.94 -16.56
N GLY A 200 -24.77 -23.53 -15.58
CA GLY A 200 -23.53 -24.28 -15.78
C GLY A 200 -22.23 -23.53 -15.48
N VAL A 201 -22.29 -22.38 -14.79
CA VAL A 201 -21.10 -21.69 -14.26
C VAL A 201 -20.55 -22.44 -13.05
N LEU A 202 -19.30 -22.87 -13.11
CA LEU A 202 -18.62 -23.61 -12.03
C LEU A 202 -17.63 -22.76 -11.22
N TRP A 203 -17.20 -21.64 -11.77
CA TRP A 203 -16.31 -20.69 -11.12
C TRP A 203 -16.51 -19.32 -11.75
N TYR A 204 -16.44 -18.28 -10.91
CA TYR A 204 -16.72 -16.91 -11.27
C TYR A 204 -15.82 -16.01 -10.42
N LYS A 205 -15.02 -15.17 -11.07
CA LYS A 205 -14.22 -14.13 -10.43
C LYS A 205 -14.26 -12.85 -11.25
N LYS A 206 -14.35 -11.69 -10.58
CA LYS A 206 -14.39 -10.36 -11.22
C LYS A 206 -13.24 -9.49 -10.72
N TYR A 207 -12.62 -8.76 -11.64
CA TYR A 207 -11.74 -7.64 -11.37
C TYR A 207 -12.32 -6.39 -12.04
N VAL A 208 -12.90 -5.48 -11.25
CA VAL A 208 -13.55 -4.24 -11.72
C VAL A 208 -14.63 -4.50 -12.79
N ASP A 209 -14.33 -4.28 -14.08
CA ASP A 209 -15.23 -4.43 -15.23
C ASP A 209 -15.03 -5.76 -15.99
N ASP A 210 -13.95 -6.48 -15.72
CA ASP A 210 -13.61 -7.76 -16.35
C ASP A 210 -13.92 -8.96 -15.43
N THR A 211 -14.51 -10.01 -15.99
CA THR A 211 -14.94 -11.21 -15.26
C THR A 211 -14.43 -12.48 -15.93
N PHE A 212 -13.74 -13.34 -15.20
CA PHE A 212 -13.34 -14.68 -15.66
C PHE A 212 -14.31 -15.75 -15.16
N VAL A 213 -14.74 -16.62 -16.06
CA VAL A 213 -15.76 -17.64 -15.79
C VAL A 213 -15.34 -18.98 -16.36
N ILE A 214 -15.49 -20.05 -15.57
CA ILE A 214 -15.32 -21.43 -16.03
C ILE A 214 -16.69 -22.09 -16.08
N ILE A 215 -17.02 -22.68 -17.23
CA ILE A 215 -18.35 -23.21 -17.54
C ILE A 215 -18.32 -24.68 -17.97
N ARG A 216 -19.33 -25.47 -17.58
CA ARG A 216 -19.47 -26.89 -17.95
C ARG A 216 -20.50 -27.08 -19.05
N LYS A 217 -20.04 -27.30 -20.29
CA LYS A 217 -20.89 -27.50 -21.50
C LYS A 217 -22.02 -26.45 -21.70
N ALA A 218 -21.93 -25.28 -21.06
CA ALA A 218 -22.98 -24.29 -21.09
C ALA A 218 -22.99 -23.47 -22.39
N LYS A 219 -24.18 -23.12 -22.89
CA LYS A 219 -24.31 -22.19 -24.02
C LYS A 219 -23.95 -20.77 -23.53
N ILE A 220 -22.83 -20.22 -24.01
CA ILE A 220 -22.32 -18.90 -23.62
C ILE A 220 -23.38 -17.80 -23.85
N ASN A 221 -24.14 -17.89 -24.95
CA ASN A 221 -25.24 -16.99 -25.24
C ASN A 221 -26.34 -17.00 -24.17
N ASN A 222 -26.58 -18.13 -23.48
CA ASN A 222 -27.54 -18.19 -22.37
C ASN A 222 -27.01 -17.44 -21.13
N ILE A 223 -25.74 -17.67 -20.77
CA ILE A 223 -25.07 -16.95 -19.68
C ILE A 223 -25.06 -15.44 -19.97
N LYS A 224 -24.73 -15.03 -21.20
CA LYS A 224 -24.76 -13.64 -21.66
C LYS A 224 -26.18 -13.04 -21.59
N LYS A 225 -27.23 -13.80 -21.92
CA LYS A 225 -28.64 -13.37 -21.75
C LYS A 225 -28.98 -13.14 -20.26
N ILE A 226 -28.61 -14.07 -19.37
CA ILE A 226 -28.82 -13.95 -17.92
C ILE A 226 -28.08 -12.73 -17.34
N LEU A 227 -26.83 -12.51 -17.74
CA LEU A 227 -26.06 -11.33 -17.32
C LEU A 227 -26.70 -10.02 -17.81
N ASN A 228 -27.15 -9.98 -19.07
CA ASN A 228 -27.76 -8.79 -19.67
C ASN A 228 -29.23 -8.54 -19.26
N SER A 229 -29.89 -9.48 -18.59
CA SER A 229 -31.26 -9.31 -18.09
C SER A 229 -31.35 -8.59 -16.74
N VAL A 230 -30.21 -8.34 -16.07
CA VAL A 230 -30.21 -7.87 -14.67
C VAL A 230 -30.47 -6.37 -14.52
N HIS A 231 -30.06 -5.56 -15.49
CA HIS A 231 -30.22 -4.12 -15.48
C HIS A 231 -30.19 -3.55 -16.90
N LYS A 232 -31.00 -2.53 -17.19
CA LYS A 232 -31.10 -1.94 -18.53
C LYS A 232 -29.77 -1.32 -19.00
N ASP A 233 -29.08 -0.63 -18.10
CA ASP A 233 -27.86 0.16 -18.41
C ASP A 233 -26.57 -0.66 -18.45
N ILE A 234 -26.56 -1.88 -17.90
CA ILE A 234 -25.38 -2.75 -17.85
C ILE A 234 -25.41 -3.73 -19.01
N LYS A 235 -24.38 -3.69 -19.86
CA LYS A 235 -24.23 -4.58 -21.03
C LYS A 235 -22.89 -5.29 -21.02
N PHE A 236 -22.96 -6.62 -20.92
CA PHE A 236 -21.83 -7.54 -20.98
C PHE A 236 -21.52 -7.94 -22.42
N THR A 237 -20.27 -7.75 -22.82
CA THR A 237 -19.64 -8.44 -23.95
C THR A 237 -18.94 -9.71 -23.46
N SER A 238 -18.50 -10.57 -24.37
CA SER A 238 -17.93 -11.88 -24.05
C SER A 238 -16.80 -12.24 -25.01
N VAL A 239 -15.65 -12.64 -24.47
CA VAL A 239 -14.51 -13.22 -25.21
C VAL A 239 -14.42 -14.69 -24.83
N GLN A 240 -14.37 -15.57 -25.84
CA GLN A 240 -14.26 -17.02 -25.65
C GLN A 240 -12.78 -17.44 -25.69
N GLU A 241 -12.43 -18.54 -25.02
CA GLU A 241 -11.14 -19.19 -25.27
C GLU A 241 -10.95 -19.54 -26.76
N GLN A 242 -9.74 -19.32 -27.27
CA GLN A 242 -9.29 -19.71 -28.61
C GLN A 242 -8.08 -20.64 -28.45
N SER A 243 -8.04 -21.77 -29.16
CA SER A 243 -6.95 -22.76 -29.04
C SER A 243 -6.66 -23.20 -27.58
N ASN A 244 -7.70 -23.29 -26.74
CA ASN A 244 -7.63 -23.55 -25.29
C ASN A 244 -6.95 -22.45 -24.45
N GLU A 245 -6.74 -21.25 -25.00
CA GLU A 245 -6.14 -20.11 -24.32
C GLU A 245 -7.15 -18.96 -24.13
N LEU A 246 -7.04 -18.24 -23.01
CA LEU A 246 -7.82 -17.03 -22.74
C LEU A 246 -6.99 -16.01 -21.95
N PRO A 247 -6.73 -14.81 -22.50
CA PRO A 247 -6.11 -13.73 -21.73
C PRO A 247 -7.08 -13.12 -20.73
N PHE A 248 -6.59 -12.83 -19.53
CA PHE A 248 -7.31 -12.13 -18.47
C PHE A 248 -6.34 -11.33 -17.59
N LEU A 249 -6.62 -10.04 -17.40
CA LEU A 249 -5.67 -9.09 -16.81
C LEU A 249 -4.31 -9.15 -17.55
N ASP A 250 -3.23 -9.42 -16.80
CA ASP A 250 -1.87 -9.58 -17.32
C ASP A 250 -1.45 -11.05 -17.48
N VAL A 251 -2.42 -11.98 -17.50
CA VAL A 251 -2.20 -13.44 -17.49
C VAL A 251 -2.81 -14.08 -18.72
N LEU A 252 -2.04 -14.96 -19.37
CA LEU A 252 -2.55 -15.87 -20.38
C LEU A 252 -2.84 -17.20 -19.69
N VAL A 253 -4.12 -17.58 -19.61
CA VAL A 253 -4.51 -18.88 -19.04
C VAL A 253 -4.61 -19.89 -20.18
N ARG A 254 -3.82 -20.97 -20.11
CA ARG A 254 -3.84 -22.08 -21.07
C ARG A 254 -4.42 -23.31 -20.42
N ARG A 255 -5.45 -23.90 -21.03
CA ARG A 255 -6.10 -25.13 -20.55
C ARG A 255 -5.45 -26.36 -21.18
N ASN A 256 -4.58 -27.01 -20.42
CA ASN A 256 -4.01 -28.32 -20.78
C ASN A 256 -4.85 -29.47 -20.19
N ASN A 257 -4.61 -30.70 -20.66
CA ASN A 257 -5.42 -31.88 -20.32
C ASN A 257 -5.48 -32.21 -18.81
N LYS A 258 -4.51 -31.74 -18.02
CA LYS A 258 -4.40 -32.00 -16.57
C LYS A 258 -4.62 -30.76 -15.69
N MET A 259 -4.29 -29.55 -16.16
CA MET A 259 -4.27 -28.34 -15.33
C MET A 259 -4.46 -27.07 -16.15
N LEU A 260 -4.85 -25.98 -15.49
CA LEU A 260 -4.73 -24.62 -16.06
C LEU A 260 -3.31 -24.10 -15.82
N GLU A 261 -2.59 -23.85 -16.91
CA GLU A 261 -1.29 -23.20 -16.91
C GLU A 261 -1.47 -21.69 -17.03
N THR A 262 -0.49 -20.93 -16.54
CA THR A 262 -0.49 -19.47 -16.57
C THR A 262 0.86 -18.97 -17.10
N SER A 263 0.85 -17.99 -17.99
CA SER A 263 2.02 -17.23 -18.42
C SER A 263 1.73 -15.73 -18.40
N VAL A 264 2.75 -14.89 -18.60
CA VAL A 264 2.52 -13.45 -18.72
C VAL A 264 1.81 -13.18 -20.04
N TYR A 265 0.70 -12.44 -20.02
CA TYR A 265 0.06 -11.99 -21.25
C TYR A 265 0.67 -10.71 -21.76
N ILE A 266 0.91 -10.68 -23.07
CA ILE A 266 1.46 -9.54 -23.80
C ILE A 266 0.49 -9.21 -24.91
N LYS A 267 0.07 -7.94 -24.97
CA LYS A 267 -0.87 -7.47 -25.99
C LYS A 267 -0.17 -7.38 -27.35
N PRO A 268 -0.84 -7.71 -28.47
CA PRO A 268 -0.25 -7.59 -29.82
C PRO A 268 0.31 -6.20 -30.16
N THR A 269 -0.16 -5.15 -29.49
CA THR A 269 0.35 -3.76 -29.66
C THR A 269 1.56 -3.43 -28.77
N TYR A 270 2.20 -4.41 -28.15
CA TYR A 270 3.39 -4.19 -27.32
C TYR A 270 4.63 -4.05 -28.20
N THR A 271 5.34 -2.93 -28.07
CA THR A 271 6.47 -2.56 -28.95
C THR A 271 7.83 -3.02 -28.45
N SER A 272 7.89 -3.81 -27.35
CA SER A 272 9.13 -4.17 -26.65
C SER A 272 10.02 -2.99 -26.23
N LEU A 273 9.47 -1.77 -26.21
CA LEU A 273 10.18 -0.57 -25.75
C LEU A 273 10.22 -0.55 -24.21
N LEU A 274 11.43 -0.54 -23.66
CA LEU A 274 11.70 -0.23 -22.26
C LEU A 274 12.41 1.12 -22.16
N LEU A 275 12.60 1.59 -20.92
CA LEU A 275 13.57 2.63 -20.61
C LEU A 275 14.93 2.22 -21.17
N LYS A 276 15.50 2.98 -22.12
CA LYS A 276 16.81 2.65 -22.72
C LYS A 276 17.92 2.74 -21.66
N TRP A 277 18.92 1.87 -21.75
CA TRP A 277 20.06 1.87 -20.81
C TRP A 277 20.87 3.17 -20.84
N SER A 278 20.89 3.87 -21.98
CA SER A 278 21.53 5.17 -22.17
C SER A 278 20.72 6.37 -21.65
N SER A 279 19.53 6.16 -21.05
CA SER A 279 18.72 7.27 -20.54
C SER A 279 19.41 7.96 -19.35
N PHE A 280 19.39 9.29 -19.30
CA PHE A 280 19.88 10.03 -18.14
C PHE A 280 18.87 9.98 -16.98
N VAL A 281 18.84 8.84 -16.27
CA VAL A 281 17.88 8.55 -15.20
C VAL A 281 18.55 7.86 -14.01
N PRO A 282 18.03 8.03 -12.77
CA PRO A 282 18.51 7.27 -11.62
C PRO A 282 18.43 5.75 -11.81
N LYS A 283 19.54 5.04 -11.58
CA LYS A 283 19.70 3.59 -11.80
C LYS A 283 18.59 2.71 -11.21
N ARG A 284 17.96 3.17 -10.12
CA ARG A 284 16.79 2.51 -9.50
C ARG A 284 15.63 2.28 -10.49
N TYR A 285 15.43 3.15 -11.48
CA TYR A 285 14.35 3.00 -12.46
C TYR A 285 14.64 1.89 -13.47
N GLU A 286 15.89 1.78 -13.94
CA GLU A 286 16.37 0.68 -14.78
C GLU A 286 16.33 -0.67 -14.04
N ILE A 287 16.81 -0.70 -12.79
CA ILE A 287 16.69 -1.88 -11.91
C ILE A 287 15.21 -2.27 -11.75
N SER A 288 14.32 -1.29 -11.54
CA SER A 288 12.88 -1.51 -11.37
C SER A 288 12.20 -2.03 -12.64
N ALA A 289 12.61 -1.56 -13.82
CA ALA A 289 12.09 -2.03 -15.10
C ALA A 289 12.29 -3.54 -15.26
N ILE A 290 13.52 -4.03 -15.03
CA ILE A 290 13.83 -5.46 -15.07
C ILE A 290 13.15 -6.19 -13.90
N SER A 291 13.32 -5.69 -12.67
CA SER A 291 12.79 -6.35 -11.46
C SER A 291 11.28 -6.55 -11.51
N CYS A 292 10.53 -5.62 -12.10
CA CYS A 292 9.08 -5.73 -12.28
C CYS A 292 8.70 -6.84 -13.26
N MET A 293 9.42 -6.97 -14.39
CA MET A 293 9.19 -8.06 -15.35
C MET A 293 9.52 -9.42 -14.74
N VAL A 294 10.67 -9.53 -14.05
CA VAL A 294 11.09 -10.77 -13.36
C VAL A 294 10.11 -11.15 -12.24
N TYR A 295 9.65 -10.16 -11.46
CA TYR A 295 8.64 -10.37 -10.43
C TYR A 295 7.32 -10.91 -11.01
N ARG A 296 6.84 -10.32 -12.13
CA ARG A 296 5.66 -10.82 -12.85
C ARG A 296 5.88 -12.24 -13.35
N ALA A 297 7.01 -12.53 -14.00
CA ALA A 297 7.35 -13.87 -14.49
C ALA A 297 7.30 -14.93 -13.36
N ILE A 298 7.92 -14.66 -12.21
CA ILE A 298 7.94 -15.57 -11.05
C ILE A 298 6.54 -15.81 -10.48
N HIS A 299 5.76 -14.75 -10.26
CA HIS A 299 4.47 -14.88 -9.58
C HIS A 299 3.34 -15.38 -10.49
N ILE A 300 3.36 -15.00 -11.77
CA ILE A 300 2.33 -15.37 -12.75
C ILE A 300 2.58 -16.76 -13.33
N SER A 301 3.81 -17.09 -13.70
CA SER A 301 4.06 -18.25 -14.55
C SER A 301 3.90 -19.58 -13.81
N SER A 302 3.33 -20.57 -14.50
CA SER A 302 3.17 -21.94 -14.02
C SER A 302 2.88 -22.86 -15.20
N PRO A 303 3.68 -23.93 -15.44
CA PRO A 303 4.81 -24.43 -14.63
C PRO A 303 6.13 -23.65 -14.78
N PHE A 304 7.16 -24.11 -14.06
CA PHE A 304 8.53 -23.54 -14.03
C PHE A 304 9.18 -23.39 -15.42
N THR A 305 8.89 -24.29 -16.36
CA THR A 305 9.39 -24.21 -17.74
C THR A 305 8.86 -22.99 -18.50
N ILE A 306 7.65 -22.52 -18.19
CA ILE A 306 7.11 -21.26 -18.72
C ILE A 306 7.85 -20.07 -18.10
N MET A 307 8.10 -20.08 -16.79
CA MET A 307 8.83 -19.02 -16.10
C MET A 307 10.23 -18.80 -16.69
N HIS A 308 10.92 -19.88 -17.09
CA HIS A 308 12.21 -19.77 -17.77
C HIS A 308 12.11 -19.08 -19.14
N LYS A 309 11.12 -19.45 -19.97
CA LYS A 309 10.88 -18.78 -21.26
C LYS A 309 10.59 -17.28 -21.10
N GLU A 310 9.92 -16.88 -20.01
CA GLU A 310 9.73 -15.46 -19.68
C GLU A 310 11.05 -14.77 -19.29
N PHE A 311 11.99 -15.47 -18.64
CA PHE A 311 13.32 -14.92 -18.36
C PHE A 311 14.17 -14.77 -19.63
N ASP A 312 14.12 -15.73 -20.55
CA ASP A 312 14.79 -15.65 -21.85
C ASP A 312 14.25 -14.45 -22.64
N PHE A 313 12.92 -14.31 -22.71
CA PHE A 313 12.24 -13.16 -23.30
C PHE A 313 12.61 -11.81 -22.66
N ILE A 314 12.79 -11.76 -21.33
CA ILE A 314 13.30 -10.56 -20.63
C ILE A 314 14.73 -10.24 -21.05
N GLN A 315 15.60 -11.24 -21.23
CA GLN A 315 16.97 -11.03 -21.71
C GLN A 315 16.97 -10.47 -23.15
N ASP A 316 16.15 -11.01 -24.05
CA ASP A 316 16.03 -10.52 -25.43
C ASP A 316 15.55 -9.07 -25.50
N ILE A 317 14.49 -8.71 -24.78
CA ILE A 317 13.98 -7.33 -24.75
C ILE A 317 15.00 -6.37 -24.14
N THR A 318 15.63 -6.75 -23.03
CA THR A 318 16.61 -5.86 -22.37
C THR A 318 17.85 -5.65 -23.24
N LYS A 319 18.30 -6.69 -23.97
CA LYS A 319 19.33 -6.58 -25.03
C LYS A 319 18.93 -5.58 -26.13
N LEU A 320 17.70 -5.66 -26.66
CA LEU A 320 17.16 -4.69 -27.64
C LEU A 320 17.02 -3.25 -27.09
N ASN A 321 17.04 -3.09 -25.77
CA ASN A 321 17.03 -1.78 -25.09
C ASN A 321 18.41 -1.33 -24.56
N GLY A 322 19.47 -2.03 -24.97
CA GLY A 322 20.87 -1.65 -24.70
C GLY A 322 21.40 -2.04 -23.33
N TYR A 323 20.69 -2.87 -22.56
CA TYR A 323 21.13 -3.27 -21.22
C TYR A 323 22.29 -4.28 -21.30
N PRO A 324 23.36 -4.15 -20.47
CA PRO A 324 24.42 -5.12 -20.39
C PRO A 324 23.93 -6.48 -19.86
N LYS A 325 24.25 -7.57 -20.56
CA LYS A 325 23.84 -8.95 -20.22
C LYS A 325 24.08 -9.30 -18.74
N ASN A 326 25.31 -9.10 -18.27
CA ASN A 326 25.71 -9.42 -16.88
C ASN A 326 24.88 -8.65 -15.83
N PHE A 327 24.44 -7.43 -16.14
CA PHE A 327 23.57 -6.65 -15.26
C PHE A 327 22.16 -7.26 -15.22
N VAL A 328 21.59 -7.61 -16.38
CA VAL A 328 20.26 -8.24 -16.47
C VAL A 328 20.23 -9.56 -15.72
N GLU A 329 21.18 -10.45 -15.97
CA GLU A 329 21.30 -11.74 -15.27
C GLU A 329 21.46 -11.59 -13.76
N CYS A 330 22.24 -10.59 -13.31
CA CYS A 330 22.39 -10.28 -11.90
C CYS A 330 21.04 -9.83 -11.29
N GLN A 331 20.25 -8.99 -11.98
CA GLN A 331 18.94 -8.58 -11.50
C GLN A 331 17.90 -9.72 -11.49
N ILE A 332 17.93 -10.62 -12.48
CA ILE A 332 17.12 -11.84 -12.49
C ILE A 332 17.45 -12.68 -11.26
N ARG A 333 18.73 -13.03 -11.07
CA ARG A 333 19.22 -13.83 -9.94
C ARG A 333 18.90 -13.20 -8.59
N HIS A 334 19.13 -11.89 -8.44
CA HIS A 334 18.86 -11.17 -7.20
C HIS A 334 17.36 -11.10 -6.86
N THR A 335 16.48 -11.02 -7.86
CA THR A 335 15.03 -11.00 -7.65
C THR A 335 14.48 -12.40 -7.35
N LEU A 336 14.97 -13.42 -8.04
CA LEU A 336 14.65 -14.82 -7.76
C LEU A 336 15.10 -15.26 -6.36
N ASN A 337 16.35 -14.95 -5.97
CA ASN A 337 16.87 -15.30 -4.65
C ASN A 337 16.08 -14.63 -3.52
N ARG A 338 15.66 -13.37 -3.69
CA ARG A 338 14.79 -12.67 -2.72
C ARG A 338 13.41 -13.33 -2.61
N TYR A 339 12.85 -13.80 -3.73
CA TYR A 339 11.59 -14.55 -3.72
C TYR A 339 11.73 -15.88 -2.98
N ILE A 340 12.76 -16.68 -3.31
CA ILE A 340 13.02 -17.99 -2.68
C ILE A 340 13.25 -17.82 -1.17
N ALA A 341 14.09 -16.88 -0.76
CA ALA A 341 14.33 -16.60 0.66
C ALA A 341 13.03 -16.26 1.40
N LYS A 342 12.15 -15.45 0.80
CA LYS A 342 10.84 -15.12 1.38
C LYS A 342 9.90 -16.33 1.49
N GLN A 343 9.89 -17.23 0.50
CA GLN A 343 9.10 -18.46 0.57
C GLN A 343 9.61 -19.39 1.68
N ASN A 344 10.93 -19.52 1.82
CA ASN A 344 11.53 -20.35 2.87
C ASN A 344 11.15 -19.83 4.27
N MET A 345 11.25 -18.52 4.52
CA MET A 345 10.83 -17.92 5.81
C MET A 345 9.35 -18.18 6.11
N LEU A 346 8.47 -18.04 5.11
CA LEU A 346 7.03 -18.32 5.27
C LEU A 346 6.74 -19.80 5.59
N ASN A 347 7.54 -20.74 5.08
CA ASN A 347 7.40 -22.16 5.38
C ASN A 347 7.87 -22.45 6.82
N THR A 348 9.02 -21.93 7.24
CA THR A 348 9.52 -22.08 8.62
C THR A 348 8.53 -21.49 9.64
N ASP A 349 7.96 -20.32 9.38
CA ASP A 349 6.92 -19.70 10.23
C ASP A 349 5.65 -20.58 10.37
N ASN A 350 5.31 -21.35 9.33
CA ASN A 350 4.13 -22.23 9.33
C ASN A 350 4.42 -23.55 10.07
N GLU A 351 5.63 -24.10 9.94
CA GLU A 351 6.10 -25.27 10.70
C GLU A 351 6.18 -24.96 12.20
N THR A 352 6.72 -23.79 12.58
CA THR A 352 6.77 -23.35 13.98
C THR A 352 5.35 -23.24 14.57
N LYS A 353 4.39 -22.64 13.85
CA LYS A 353 2.99 -22.53 14.30
C LYS A 353 2.25 -23.86 14.44
N GLN A 354 2.65 -24.91 13.71
CA GLN A 354 2.13 -26.26 13.92
C GLN A 354 2.73 -26.92 15.16
N SER A 355 3.99 -26.63 15.50
CA SER A 355 4.64 -27.10 16.73
C SER A 355 4.15 -26.39 18.00
N GLU A 356 3.69 -25.14 17.90
CA GLU A 356 3.28 -24.32 19.05
C GLU A 356 1.87 -24.64 19.59
N GLN A 357 1.04 -25.43 18.89
CA GLN A 357 -0.29 -25.85 19.37
C GLN A 357 -0.28 -26.87 20.53
N LYS A 358 0.86 -27.05 21.21
CA LYS A 358 1.00 -27.94 22.39
C LYS A 358 1.62 -27.32 23.63
N HIS A 359 1.88 -26.01 23.67
CA HIS A 359 2.25 -25.34 24.93
C HIS A 359 1.52 -24.03 25.17
N ASP A 360 1.05 -23.89 26.40
CA ASP A 360 0.25 -22.80 26.90
C ASP A 360 1.07 -21.51 27.09
N ASN A 361 0.46 -20.37 26.71
CA ASN A 361 0.70 -19.00 27.16
C ASN A 361 2.13 -18.51 27.50
N LYS A 362 2.63 -17.55 26.68
CA LYS A 362 3.11 -16.22 27.15
C LYS A 362 3.43 -15.27 25.99
N GLU A 363 2.79 -14.11 25.96
CA GLU A 363 3.17 -13.01 25.06
C GLU A 363 4.60 -12.53 25.34
N THR A 364 5.46 -12.53 24.32
CA THR A 364 6.80 -11.95 24.39
C THR A 364 6.77 -10.54 23.79
N HIS A 365 6.65 -9.53 24.65
CA HIS A 365 6.87 -8.14 24.26
C HIS A 365 8.31 -7.96 23.77
N ILE A 366 8.48 -7.62 22.48
CA ILE A 366 9.78 -7.32 21.88
C ILE A 366 10.03 -5.81 21.97
N ASP A 367 10.95 -5.40 22.85
CA ASP A 367 11.39 -4.01 22.94
C ASP A 367 12.10 -3.59 21.64
N ARG A 368 11.59 -2.53 21.01
CA ARG A 368 12.14 -1.97 19.76
C ARG A 368 12.87 -0.67 20.04
N ILE A 369 14.16 -0.63 19.73
CA ILE A 369 14.95 0.60 19.73
C ILE A 369 14.96 1.16 18.30
N VAL A 370 14.63 2.43 18.15
CA VAL A 370 14.52 3.13 16.87
C VAL A 370 15.49 4.31 16.89
N PHE A 371 16.34 4.41 15.87
CA PHE A 371 17.25 5.55 15.70
C PHE A 371 16.74 6.42 14.55
N ASN A 372 16.69 7.74 14.71
CA ASN A 372 16.35 8.64 13.62
C ASN A 372 17.63 9.29 13.07
N VAL A 373 17.95 9.11 11.79
CA VAL A 373 19.20 9.58 11.19
C VAL A 373 18.92 10.22 9.82
N PRO A 374 19.53 11.38 9.48
CA PRO A 374 19.40 11.97 8.15
C PRO A 374 19.84 11.00 7.03
N TYR A 375 19.12 11.02 5.91
CA TYR A 375 19.42 10.13 4.78
C TYR A 375 20.49 10.73 3.86
N ALA A 376 21.74 10.26 4.04
CA ALA A 376 22.89 10.53 3.19
C ALA A 376 23.36 9.21 2.55
N GLU A 377 22.78 8.87 1.39
CA GLU A 377 22.83 7.57 0.67
C GLU A 377 23.89 6.53 1.11
N LYS A 378 25.19 6.79 0.86
CA LYS A 378 26.28 5.84 1.22
C LYS A 378 26.48 5.76 2.73
N ALA A 379 26.57 6.91 3.41
CA ALA A 379 26.81 6.99 4.85
C ALA A 379 25.69 6.31 5.65
N THR A 380 24.41 6.57 5.33
CA THR A 380 23.28 5.93 6.04
C THR A 380 23.24 4.41 5.82
N ARG A 381 23.60 3.92 4.62
CA ARG A 381 23.72 2.47 4.36
C ARG A 381 24.88 1.84 5.13
N GLN A 382 25.98 2.56 5.34
CA GLN A 382 27.16 2.08 6.07
C GLN A 382 26.92 2.10 7.59
N PHE A 383 26.33 3.19 8.11
CA PHE A 383 25.83 3.29 9.48
C PHE A 383 24.86 2.14 9.82
N SER A 384 23.87 1.88 8.95
CA SER A 384 22.92 0.77 9.15
C SER A 384 23.62 -0.60 9.21
N LYS A 385 24.70 -0.83 8.45
CA LYS A 385 25.48 -2.07 8.52
C LYS A 385 26.24 -2.21 9.84
N GLU A 386 26.94 -1.17 10.28
CA GLU A 386 27.74 -1.24 11.52
C GLU A 386 26.87 -1.28 12.78
N ILE A 387 25.71 -0.60 12.82
CA ILE A 387 24.74 -0.76 13.92
C ILE A 387 24.20 -2.20 14.00
N ASN A 388 23.86 -2.83 12.87
CA ASN A 388 23.45 -4.24 12.87
C ASN A 388 24.57 -5.20 13.30
N LYS A 389 25.84 -4.81 13.14
CA LYS A 389 27.03 -5.58 13.55
C LYS A 389 27.30 -5.42 15.05
N LEU A 390 27.10 -4.21 15.59
CA LEU A 390 27.16 -3.90 17.03
C LEU A 390 26.01 -4.54 17.82
N ALA A 391 24.78 -4.53 17.27
CA ALA A 391 23.61 -5.16 17.87
C ALA A 391 23.79 -6.67 18.10
N LYS A 392 24.61 -7.34 17.27
CA LYS A 392 24.98 -8.75 17.43
C LYS A 392 26.06 -9.00 18.51
N LYS A 393 26.70 -7.96 19.06
CA LYS A 393 27.97 -8.09 19.81
C LYS A 393 27.90 -7.80 21.31
N LYS A 394 26.81 -7.25 21.87
CA LYS A 394 26.72 -6.93 23.32
C LYS A 394 25.64 -7.74 24.06
N ARG A 395 26.08 -8.58 25.01
CA ARG A 395 25.29 -9.00 26.19
C ARG A 395 25.46 -7.96 27.29
N SER A 396 24.36 -7.63 27.97
CA SER A 396 24.22 -7.09 29.35
C SER A 396 25.30 -6.17 29.95
N GLU A 397 24.91 -4.98 30.42
CA GLU A 397 24.91 -4.60 31.86
C GLU A 397 24.18 -3.25 32.13
N ARG A 398 23.97 -2.89 33.41
CA ARG A 398 23.04 -1.84 33.88
C ARG A 398 23.75 -0.54 34.30
N ILE A 399 23.00 0.57 34.34
CA ILE A 399 23.42 1.88 34.87
C ILE A 399 22.39 2.40 35.89
N ALA A 400 22.84 3.12 36.94
CA ALA A 400 22.03 3.82 37.95
C ALA A 400 22.10 5.36 37.79
N LYS A 401 21.25 6.14 38.47
CA LYS A 401 20.94 7.55 38.10
C LYS A 401 20.85 8.55 39.26
N SER A 402 21.47 9.74 39.12
CA SER A 402 21.25 11.02 39.85
C SER A 402 22.19 12.10 39.27
N LYS A 403 21.95 13.43 39.17
CA LYS A 403 20.75 14.33 39.18
C LYS A 403 21.16 15.71 38.58
N ARG A 404 20.21 16.44 37.95
CA ARG A 404 20.21 17.90 37.62
C ARG A 404 21.32 18.51 36.72
N LEU A 405 20.95 18.84 35.47
CA LEU A 405 21.07 20.14 34.74
C LEU A 405 22.37 20.99 34.92
N GLN A 406 23.10 21.41 33.87
CA GLN A 406 22.67 22.41 32.85
C GLN A 406 23.69 22.56 31.66
N ILE A 407 23.18 22.82 30.44
CA ILE A 407 23.80 23.49 29.24
C ILE A 407 25.13 22.90 28.64
N TYR A 408 25.15 22.69 27.32
CA TYR A 408 26.30 22.16 26.55
C TYR A 408 26.84 23.16 25.52
N TYR A 409 28.18 23.23 25.36
CA TYR A 409 28.87 24.16 24.45
C TYR A 409 29.95 23.48 23.58
N GLY A 410 29.55 22.63 22.62
CA GLY A 410 30.35 22.28 21.44
C GLY A 410 31.58 21.38 21.62
N GLU A 411 32.37 21.26 20.55
CA GLU A 411 33.61 20.45 20.46
C GLU A 411 34.84 21.37 20.31
N SER A 412 35.99 20.93 20.84
CA SER A 412 37.32 21.54 20.67
C SER A 412 38.35 20.49 20.25
N ASP A 413 39.29 20.85 19.37
CA ASP A 413 40.18 19.90 18.67
C ASP A 413 41.40 19.39 19.47
N ASN A 414 41.56 19.76 20.76
CA ASN A 414 42.77 19.46 21.53
C ASN A 414 42.63 18.19 22.40
N ASN A 415 43.44 17.17 22.11
CA ASN A 415 43.63 15.99 22.96
C ASN A 415 44.71 16.24 24.02
N THR A 416 44.33 16.77 25.19
CA THR A 416 45.16 16.82 26.39
C THR A 416 44.29 16.61 27.63
N ASP A 417 44.59 15.62 28.47
CA ASP A 417 43.86 15.30 29.70
C ASP A 417 44.24 16.21 30.89
N GLU A 418 44.66 17.46 30.62
CA GLU A 418 45.05 18.46 31.64
C GLU A 418 44.10 19.67 31.59
N GLU A 419 43.83 20.28 32.74
CA GLU A 419 42.89 21.41 32.91
C GLU A 419 43.43 22.76 32.38
N GLU A 420 44.03 22.76 31.18
CA GLU A 420 44.38 24.00 30.47
C GLU A 420 43.19 24.55 29.66
N VAL A 421 43.06 25.87 29.60
CA VAL A 421 42.02 26.55 28.81
C VAL A 421 42.20 26.18 27.32
N PRO A 422 41.17 25.67 26.62
CA PRO A 422 41.36 25.15 25.26
C PRO A 422 41.91 26.20 24.30
N GLN A 423 43.05 25.94 23.66
CA GLN A 423 43.56 26.83 22.61
C GLN A 423 42.61 26.79 21.41
N ILE A 424 41.86 27.88 21.21
CA ILE A 424 40.75 27.92 20.26
C ILE A 424 41.26 28.04 18.83
N THR A 425 41.25 26.92 18.09
CA THR A 425 41.46 26.90 16.64
C THR A 425 40.30 27.58 15.89
N THR A 426 40.61 28.18 14.74
CA THR A 426 39.64 28.90 13.90
C THR A 426 38.52 28.03 13.32
N THR A 427 38.67 26.71 13.38
CA THR A 427 37.73 25.71 12.85
C THR A 427 36.71 25.21 13.87
N SER A 428 36.95 25.40 15.17
CA SER A 428 36.12 24.83 16.24
C SER A 428 34.66 25.30 16.21
N ALA A 429 33.73 24.41 16.58
CA ALA A 429 32.30 24.71 16.63
C ALA A 429 31.98 25.85 17.62
N ILE A 430 32.78 25.98 18.69
CA ILE A 430 32.67 27.04 19.69
C ILE A 430 33.00 28.40 19.09
N GLN A 431 34.09 28.53 18.32
CA GLN A 431 34.46 29.79 17.67
C GLN A 431 33.42 30.23 16.63
N GLN A 432 32.84 29.28 15.88
CA GLN A 432 31.73 29.54 14.96
C GLN A 432 30.45 29.99 15.69
N HIS A 433 30.18 29.45 16.88
CA HIS A 433 29.08 29.90 17.73
C HIS A 433 29.31 31.34 18.23
N ILE A 434 30.49 31.64 18.78
CA ILE A 434 30.86 32.99 19.24
C ILE A 434 30.73 34.01 18.10
N ALA A 435 31.26 33.68 16.91
CA ALA A 435 31.20 34.57 15.75
C ALA A 435 29.77 34.83 15.24
N SER A 436 28.90 33.81 15.27
CA SER A 436 27.51 33.92 14.77
C SER A 436 26.53 34.53 15.77
N THR A 437 26.75 34.36 17.08
CA THR A 437 25.84 34.83 18.13
C THR A 437 26.35 36.03 18.93
N LYS A 438 27.64 36.37 18.81
CA LYS A 438 28.37 37.34 19.65
C LYS A 438 28.32 37.02 21.15
N HIS A 439 28.03 35.78 21.51
CA HIS A 439 27.95 35.32 22.90
C HIS A 439 29.34 35.29 23.54
N LYS A 440 29.48 35.89 24.74
CA LYS A 440 30.70 35.77 25.56
C LYS A 440 30.61 34.49 26.38
N ILE A 441 31.58 33.60 26.19
CA ILE A 441 31.73 32.37 27.00
C ILE A 441 32.59 32.69 28.22
N ASP A 442 32.16 32.21 29.39
CA ASP A 442 32.94 32.27 30.62
C ASP A 442 33.85 31.04 30.71
N TRP A 443 35.12 31.24 30.36
CA TRP A 443 36.15 30.18 30.33
C TRP A 443 36.69 29.82 31.71
N ASN A 444 36.22 30.47 32.78
CA ASN A 444 36.58 30.09 34.15
C ASN A 444 35.62 29.04 34.74
N ASN A 445 34.57 28.64 34.01
CA ASN A 445 33.50 27.77 34.51
C ASN A 445 32.98 26.83 33.42
N TRP A 446 33.83 25.89 32.99
CA TRP A 446 33.55 24.89 31.96
C TRP A 446 33.91 23.47 32.44
N LEU A 447 33.39 22.44 31.78
CA LEU A 447 33.64 21.03 32.11
C LEU A 447 33.66 20.17 30.84
N ILE A 448 34.61 19.24 30.74
CA ILE A 448 34.61 18.19 29.70
C ILE A 448 33.52 17.17 30.04
N LEU A 449 32.57 16.94 29.13
CA LEU A 449 31.48 15.98 29.35
C LEU A 449 31.83 14.54 28.95
N ASP A 450 32.68 14.37 27.95
CA ASP A 450 33.16 13.07 27.45
C ASP A 450 34.39 13.28 26.54
N ASN A 451 35.29 12.30 26.44
CA ASN A 451 36.45 12.31 25.52
C ASN A 451 36.44 11.07 24.60
N ASP A 452 36.95 11.16 23.37
CA ASP A 452 37.12 9.98 22.51
C ASP A 452 38.27 10.18 21.52
N ASN A 453 39.11 9.17 21.38
CA ASN A 453 40.30 9.19 20.52
C ASN A 453 39.93 9.25 19.02
N HIS A 454 38.66 9.09 18.66
CA HIS A 454 38.16 9.23 17.29
C HIS A 454 37.02 10.26 17.22
N SER A 455 37.10 11.19 16.26
CA SER A 455 36.07 12.22 16.02
C SER A 455 34.65 11.66 15.80
N TYR A 456 34.53 10.47 15.20
CA TYR A 456 33.24 9.78 15.07
C TYR A 456 32.69 9.23 16.40
N GLY A 457 33.56 8.93 17.36
CA GLY A 457 33.18 8.56 18.73
C GLY A 457 32.62 9.75 19.49
N LEU A 458 33.30 10.90 19.42
CA LEU A 458 32.83 12.19 19.95
C LEU A 458 31.43 12.55 19.41
N LEU A 459 31.21 12.48 18.09
CA LEU A 459 29.90 12.76 17.50
C LEU A 459 28.77 11.84 18.01
N VAL A 460 29.07 10.56 18.27
CA VAL A 460 28.09 9.61 18.84
C VAL A 460 27.83 9.92 20.31
N LYS A 461 28.88 10.16 21.11
CA LYS A 461 28.80 10.53 22.53
C LYS A 461 28.07 11.85 22.74
N GLY A 462 28.40 12.89 21.97
CA GLY A 462 27.68 14.16 21.96
C GLY A 462 26.21 14.01 21.54
N SER A 463 25.91 13.16 20.55
CA SER A 463 24.51 12.87 20.18
C SER A 463 23.73 12.19 21.31
N LEU A 464 24.37 11.27 22.06
CA LEU A 464 23.76 10.64 23.24
C LEU A 464 23.56 11.68 24.36
N ALA A 465 24.58 12.48 24.69
CA ALA A 465 24.50 13.53 25.70
C ALA A 465 23.42 14.60 25.40
N ILE A 466 23.22 14.95 24.11
CA ILE A 466 22.14 15.84 23.66
C ILE A 466 20.75 15.19 23.83
N THR A 467 20.66 13.87 23.68
CA THR A 467 19.40 13.11 23.82
C THR A 467 19.04 12.83 25.28
N GLU A 468 20.04 12.65 26.14
CA GLU A 468 19.87 12.38 27.57
C GLU A 468 19.62 13.65 28.40
N ASN A 469 20.09 14.81 27.94
CA ASN A 469 19.79 16.10 28.56
C ASN A 469 18.34 16.55 28.33
N SER A 470 17.70 17.03 29.40
CA SER A 470 16.33 17.55 29.38
C SER A 470 16.28 18.96 29.97
N PRO A 471 15.75 19.97 29.27
CA PRO A 471 15.12 19.89 27.95
C PRO A 471 16.11 19.56 26.82
N SER A 472 15.64 18.84 25.80
CA SER A 472 16.43 18.50 24.60
C SER A 472 17.03 19.76 23.99
N LEU A 473 18.33 19.72 23.73
CA LEU A 473 19.09 20.82 23.13
C LEU A 473 18.77 21.02 21.63
N ASN A 474 18.15 20.02 20.98
CA ASN A 474 17.78 20.08 19.57
C ASN A 474 16.29 20.40 19.36
N ARG A 475 15.99 21.54 18.70
CA ARG A 475 14.62 22.02 18.41
C ARG A 475 14.10 21.72 17.00
N THR A 476 14.78 20.87 16.21
CA THR A 476 14.46 20.68 14.77
C THR A 476 13.64 19.42 14.45
N THR A 477 12.52 19.60 13.75
CA THR A 477 11.46 18.59 13.52
C THR A 477 11.64 17.72 12.25
N ARG A 478 12.87 17.53 11.75
CA ARG A 478 13.14 16.93 10.42
C ARG A 478 13.97 15.64 10.46
N SER A 479 13.68 14.72 11.38
CA SER A 479 14.34 13.40 11.42
C SER A 479 13.38 12.25 11.02
N ILE A 480 13.89 11.23 10.34
CA ILE A 480 13.12 10.06 9.84
C ILE A 480 13.59 8.80 10.59
N PRO A 481 12.67 7.93 11.06
CA PRO A 481 13.03 6.74 11.81
C PRO A 481 13.62 5.61 10.96
N LEU A 482 14.64 4.96 11.52
CA LEU A 482 15.34 3.78 11.03
C LEU A 482 15.10 2.62 12.02
N LEU A 483 14.43 1.57 11.56
CA LEU A 483 14.11 0.39 12.37
C LEU A 483 15.27 -0.62 12.37
N VAL A 484 15.66 -1.09 13.56
CA VAL A 484 16.68 -2.11 13.77
C VAL A 484 16.06 -3.27 14.56
N TYR A 485 16.39 -4.51 14.18
CA TYR A 485 15.84 -5.72 14.79
C TYR A 485 16.96 -6.51 15.48
N PRO A 486 17.06 -6.50 16.83
CA PRO A 486 17.96 -7.38 17.56
C PRO A 486 17.32 -8.77 17.74
N GLU A 487 17.96 -9.82 17.22
CA GLU A 487 17.59 -11.21 17.52
C GLU A 487 18.17 -11.65 18.88
N GLY A 488 17.37 -12.34 19.70
CA GLY A 488 17.91 -13.34 20.62
C GLY A 488 18.19 -12.97 22.10
N ILE A 489 17.49 -12.02 22.72
CA ILE A 489 17.60 -11.80 24.19
C ILE A 489 16.58 -12.68 24.95
N ARG A 490 17.02 -13.79 25.54
CA ARG A 490 16.26 -14.52 26.58
C ARG A 490 16.44 -13.82 27.94
N LYS A 491 15.34 -13.63 28.70
CA LYS A 491 15.41 -13.19 30.11
C LYS A 491 16.14 -14.23 30.96
N ARG A 492 17.06 -13.80 31.83
CA ARG A 492 17.49 -14.59 32.99
C ARG A 492 16.41 -14.54 34.06
N SER A 493 16.15 -15.66 34.71
CA SER A 493 15.38 -15.74 35.95
C SER A 493 16.11 -14.94 37.05
N ILE A 494 15.37 -14.11 37.77
CA ILE A 494 15.88 -13.45 38.97
C ILE A 494 15.73 -14.45 40.11
N GLN A 495 16.85 -14.84 40.75
CA GLN A 495 16.81 -15.49 42.04
C GLN A 495 16.42 -14.44 43.09
N ASN A 496 15.37 -14.70 43.85
CA ASN A 496 15.00 -13.88 45.00
C ASN A 496 15.95 -14.20 46.15
N ASN A 497 16.95 -13.34 46.39
CA ASN A 497 17.66 -13.34 47.66
C ASN A 497 16.80 -12.62 48.70
N THR A 498 16.17 -13.39 49.58
CA THR A 498 15.57 -12.89 50.82
C THR A 498 16.68 -12.56 51.81
N THR A 499 16.89 -11.29 52.12
CA THR A 499 17.63 -10.88 53.33
C THR A 499 16.65 -10.71 54.48
N SER A 500 16.86 -11.50 55.54
CA SER A 500 16.25 -11.36 56.86
C SER A 500 16.66 -10.04 57.53
N GLN A 501 15.74 -9.47 58.30
CA GLN A 501 16.05 -8.69 59.50
C GLN A 501 15.04 -9.03 60.60
N ASP A 502 15.53 -9.03 61.83
CA ASP A 502 14.98 -9.80 62.93
C ASP A 502 14.00 -9.04 63.84
N SER A 503 13.29 -9.82 64.66
CA SER A 503 12.89 -9.48 66.04
C SER A 503 12.01 -8.24 66.28
N LYS A 504 10.71 -8.48 66.50
CA LYS A 504 10.16 -8.58 67.87
C LYS A 504 8.84 -9.36 67.88
#